data_AF-A0A843G5R9-F1
#
_entry.id   AF-A0A843G5R9-F1
#
_cell.length_a   1.000
_cell.length_b   1.000
_cell.length_c   1.000
_cell.angle_alpha   90.00
_cell.angle_beta   90.00
_cell.angle_gamma   90.00
#
_symmetry.space_group_name_H-M   'P 1'
#
loop_
_entity.id
_entity.type
_entity.pdbx_description
1 polymer ?
#
loop_
_entity_poly.entity_id
_entity_poly.type
_entity_poly.pdbx_seq_one_letter_code
_entity_poly.pdbx_strand_id
1 'polypeptide(L)'
;MSIIGIAIGITTIVALGLITTGMEDSVQTSLNDVGAEITVSNSSSVSTNTGLIDSSIVEEMKNRTGVIDAAGSLAVTEMNMDRLKSRDSDTTSFATTVVGLAPEKLYMMGIDDVDGRIYENGSRDAIVGAEYADVNNVSVGDDITLQGKEFNVTGIFETGSPFVDSGI
;
A
#
# COMPACT_ATOMS: atom_id res chain seq x y z
N MET A 1 -30.06 -18.64 37.75
CA MET A 1 -28.64 -18.86 37.42
C MET A 1 -28.44 -19.78 36.22
N SER A 2 -29.19 -20.88 36.07
CA SER A 2 -29.02 -21.83 34.94
C SER A 2 -29.28 -21.23 33.55
N ILE A 3 -30.25 -20.31 33.42
CA ILE A 3 -30.55 -19.62 32.15
C ILE A 3 -29.38 -18.75 31.66
N ILE A 4 -28.65 -18.14 32.60
CA ILE A 4 -27.49 -17.27 32.30
C ILE A 4 -26.31 -18.11 31.83
N GLY A 5 -26.07 -19.28 32.45
CA GLY A 5 -25.01 -20.20 32.03
C GLY A 5 -25.23 -20.72 30.61
N ILE A 6 -26.48 -21.05 30.25
CA ILE A 6 -26.84 -21.47 28.89
C ILE A 6 -26.66 -20.31 27.90
N ALA A 7 -27.11 -19.10 28.25
CA ALA A 7 -26.97 -17.93 27.39
C ALA A 7 -25.50 -17.59 27.09
N ILE A 8 -24.62 -17.64 28.10
CA ILE A 8 -23.19 -17.39 27.93
C ILE A 8 -22.56 -18.47 27.04
N GLY A 9 -22.90 -19.74 27.26
CA GLY A 9 -22.37 -20.85 26.46
C GLY A 9 -22.79 -20.80 24.99
N ILE A 10 -24.04 -20.42 24.69
CA ILE A 10 -24.49 -20.25 23.30
C ILE A 10 -23.81 -19.04 22.66
N THR A 11 -23.66 -17.94 23.41
CA THR A 11 -23.03 -16.71 22.90
C THR A 11 -21.57 -16.95 22.51
N THR A 12 -20.80 -17.70 23.31
CA THR A 12 -19.40 -17.99 22.99
C THR A 12 -19.25 -18.88 21.77
N ILE A 13 -20.12 -19.88 21.60
CA ILE A 13 -20.12 -20.76 20.41
C ILE A 13 -20.48 -19.96 19.16
N VAL A 14 -21.52 -19.12 19.23
CA VAL A 14 -21.93 -18.27 18.10
C VAL A 14 -20.84 -17.23 17.78
N ALA A 15 -20.26 -16.59 18.78
CA ALA A 15 -19.17 -15.63 18.58
C ALA A 15 -17.97 -16.30 17.89
N LEU A 16 -17.57 -17.49 18.30
CA LEU A 16 -16.47 -18.21 17.67
C LEU A 16 -16.80 -18.60 16.22
N GLY A 17 -18.03 -19.04 15.95
CA GLY A 17 -18.49 -19.33 14.58
C GLY A 17 -18.42 -18.09 13.67
N LEU A 18 -18.85 -16.93 14.17
CA LEU A 18 -18.76 -15.67 13.43
C LEU A 18 -17.30 -15.25 13.17
N ILE A 19 -16.40 -15.45 14.13
CA ILE A 19 -14.97 -15.15 13.96
C ILE A 19 -14.36 -16.06 12.88
N THR A 20 -14.65 -17.36 12.91
CA THR A 20 -14.12 -18.30 11.92
C THR A 20 -14.62 -17.95 10.51
N THR A 21 -15.92 -17.70 10.34
CA THR A 21 -16.47 -17.29 9.03
C THR A 21 -15.89 -15.94 8.58
N GLY A 22 -15.73 -14.97 9.48
CA GLY A 22 -15.10 -13.68 9.13
C GLY A 22 -13.64 -13.82 8.69
N MET A 23 -12.88 -14.76 9.28
CA MET A 23 -11.52 -15.07 8.84
C MET A 23 -11.50 -15.80 7.49
N GLU A 24 -12.41 -16.75 7.25
CA GLU A 24 -12.54 -17.42 5.96
C GLU A 24 -12.85 -16.42 4.84
N ASP A 25 -13.82 -15.53 5.06
CA ASP A 25 -14.15 -14.46 4.11
C ASP A 25 -12.97 -13.51 3.89
N SER A 26 -12.26 -13.13 4.95
CA SER A 26 -11.08 -12.26 4.85
C SER A 26 -9.94 -12.92 4.04
N VAL A 27 -9.67 -14.21 4.26
CA VAL A 27 -8.68 -14.97 3.48
C VAL A 27 -9.13 -15.11 2.03
N GLN A 28 -10.42 -15.37 1.78
CA GLN A 28 -10.95 -15.54 0.43
C GLN A 28 -10.90 -14.24 -0.38
N THR A 29 -11.25 -13.10 0.23
CA THR A 29 -11.11 -11.77 -0.38
C THR A 29 -9.65 -11.47 -0.67
N SER A 30 -8.76 -11.65 0.31
CA SER A 30 -7.32 -11.44 0.13
C SER A 30 -6.73 -12.31 -0.98
N LEU A 31 -7.14 -13.57 -1.10
CA LEU A 31 -6.68 -14.47 -2.17
C LEU A 31 -7.26 -14.10 -3.55
N ASN A 32 -8.51 -13.64 -3.62
CA ASN A 32 -9.11 -13.21 -4.89
C ASN A 32 -8.49 -11.92 -5.41
N ASP A 33 -8.15 -10.99 -4.52
CA ASP A 33 -7.49 -9.73 -4.89
C ASP A 33 -6.04 -9.97 -5.32
N VAL A 34 -5.32 -10.92 -4.70
CA VAL A 34 -3.94 -11.30 -5.08
C VAL A 34 -3.89 -12.14 -6.36
N GLY A 35 -4.94 -12.91 -6.68
CA GLY A 35 -4.94 -13.88 -7.79
C GLY A 35 -4.91 -13.29 -9.21
N ALA A 36 -5.15 -11.99 -9.36
CA ALA A 36 -5.26 -11.32 -10.66
C ALA A 36 -4.08 -10.38 -10.98
N GLU A 37 -3.14 -10.17 -10.05
CA GLU A 37 -2.01 -9.27 -10.24
C GLU A 37 -0.76 -10.04 -10.67
N ILE A 38 -0.20 -9.69 -11.83
CA ILE A 38 1.06 -10.27 -12.34
C ILE A 38 2.11 -9.17 -12.36
N THR A 39 3.02 -9.20 -11.36
CA THR A 39 4.19 -8.30 -11.34
C THR A 39 5.29 -8.84 -12.25
N VAL A 40 5.73 -8.03 -13.21
CA VAL A 40 6.83 -8.37 -14.12
C VAL A 40 8.05 -7.53 -13.77
N SER A 41 9.09 -8.18 -13.24
CA SER A 41 10.37 -7.57 -12.89
C SER A 41 11.50 -8.07 -13.79
N ASN A 42 12.52 -7.25 -14.02
CA ASN A 42 13.67 -7.60 -14.86
C ASN A 42 14.55 -8.68 -14.18
N SER A 43 14.88 -9.75 -14.90
CA SER A 43 15.66 -10.90 -14.43
C SER A 43 17.15 -10.62 -14.18
N SER A 44 17.66 -9.48 -14.65
CA SER A 44 19.07 -9.09 -14.53
C SER A 44 19.36 -8.18 -13.32
N SER A 45 18.39 -8.03 -12.43
CA SER A 45 18.48 -7.25 -11.20
C SER A 45 18.94 -8.13 -10.03
N VAL A 46 19.91 -7.64 -9.24
CA VAL A 46 20.42 -8.34 -8.04
C VAL A 46 19.38 -8.40 -6.91
N SER A 47 18.26 -7.67 -7.06
CA SER A 47 17.07 -7.69 -6.21
C SER A 47 15.86 -7.26 -7.04
N THR A 48 14.64 -7.70 -6.67
CA THR A 48 13.35 -7.42 -7.33
C THR A 48 13.09 -5.94 -7.68
N ASN A 49 13.82 -5.00 -7.07
CA ASN A 49 13.67 -3.55 -7.22
C ASN A 49 14.78 -2.88 -8.07
N THR A 50 15.75 -3.61 -8.63
CA THR A 50 16.94 -3.00 -9.27
C THR A 50 16.99 -3.22 -10.78
N GLY A 51 16.06 -2.66 -11.55
CA GLY A 51 16.12 -2.72 -13.01
C GLY A 51 15.23 -1.69 -13.67
N LEU A 52 15.80 -0.93 -14.62
CA LEU A 52 15.01 -0.09 -15.50
C LEU A 52 14.33 -1.02 -16.53
N ILE A 53 13.02 -0.93 -16.63
CA ILE A 53 12.21 -1.60 -17.65
C ILE A 53 11.74 -0.51 -18.60
N ASP A 54 11.93 -0.71 -19.90
CA ASP A 54 11.44 0.22 -20.91
C ASP A 54 9.91 0.27 -20.88
N SER A 55 9.34 1.47 -20.85
CA SER A 55 7.89 1.66 -20.76
C SER A 55 7.13 1.08 -21.97
N SER A 56 7.80 0.80 -23.09
CA SER A 56 7.22 0.09 -24.24
C SER A 56 6.72 -1.32 -23.91
N ILE A 57 7.27 -1.97 -22.89
CA ILE A 57 6.83 -3.30 -22.42
C ILE A 57 5.41 -3.22 -21.84
N VAL A 58 5.00 -2.07 -21.28
CA VAL A 58 3.64 -1.86 -20.77
C VAL A 58 2.61 -1.92 -21.90
N GLU A 59 2.93 -1.34 -23.06
CA GLU A 59 2.06 -1.39 -24.25
C GLU A 59 1.98 -2.80 -24.86
N GLU A 60 3.10 -3.53 -24.87
CA GLU A 60 3.12 -4.93 -25.31
C GLU A 60 2.26 -5.82 -24.40
N MET A 61 2.36 -5.62 -23.08
CA MET A 61 1.56 -6.36 -22.09
C MET A 61 0.08 -6.08 -22.21
N LYS A 62 -0.31 -4.81 -22.39
CA LYS A 62 -1.70 -4.40 -22.60
C LYS A 62 -2.33 -5.03 -23.84
N ASN A 63 -1.53 -5.34 -24.86
CA ASN A 63 -1.99 -5.99 -26.09
C ASN A 63 -2.06 -7.53 -26.01
N ARG A 64 -1.71 -8.15 -24.86
CA ARG A 64 -1.84 -9.60 -24.68
C ARG A 64 -3.24 -9.99 -24.22
N THR A 65 -3.77 -11.05 -24.82
CA THR A 65 -5.09 -11.59 -24.48
C THR A 65 -5.14 -12.05 -23.02
N GLY A 66 -6.07 -11.49 -22.24
CA GLY A 66 -6.24 -11.79 -20.81
C GLY A 66 -5.68 -10.74 -19.86
N VAL A 67 -4.97 -9.71 -20.36
CA VAL A 67 -4.51 -8.57 -19.55
C VAL A 67 -5.58 -7.50 -19.54
N ILE A 68 -6.10 -7.18 -18.34
CA ILE A 68 -7.17 -6.17 -18.16
C ILE A 68 -6.56 -4.77 -18.13
N ASP A 69 -5.43 -4.61 -17.44
CA ASP A 69 -4.66 -3.36 -17.44
C ASP A 69 -3.17 -3.61 -17.16
N ALA A 70 -2.33 -2.68 -17.58
CA ALA A 70 -0.89 -2.70 -17.33
C ALA A 70 -0.41 -1.29 -16.98
N ALA A 71 0.40 -1.17 -15.93
CA ALA A 71 1.01 0.08 -15.49
C ALA A 71 2.51 -0.12 -15.22
N GLY A 72 3.31 0.88 -15.59
CA GLY A 72 4.69 0.97 -15.13
C GLY A 72 4.69 1.58 -13.74
N SER A 73 5.38 0.93 -12.81
CA SER A 73 5.57 1.42 -11.44
C SER A 73 7.06 1.51 -11.13
N LEU A 74 7.48 2.62 -10.55
CA LEU A 74 8.85 2.84 -10.06
C LEU A 74 8.84 2.86 -8.54
N ALA A 75 9.18 1.73 -7.93
CA ALA A 75 9.26 1.62 -6.48
C ALA A 75 10.70 1.82 -5.98
N VAL A 76 10.92 2.82 -5.14
CA VAL A 76 12.16 3.00 -4.38
C VAL A 76 11.86 2.82 -2.90
N THR A 77 12.50 1.83 -2.28
CA THR A 77 12.40 1.63 -0.84
C THR A 77 13.52 2.41 -0.16
N GLU A 78 13.16 3.45 0.59
CA GLU A 78 14.09 4.17 1.44
C GLU A 78 14.12 3.51 2.84
N MET A 79 15.30 3.01 3.20
CA MET A 79 15.57 2.54 4.56
C MET A 79 16.06 3.72 5.39
N ASN A 80 15.21 4.23 6.28
CA ASN A 80 15.57 5.32 7.17
C ASN A 80 16.43 4.80 8.33
N MET A 81 17.74 4.66 8.07
CA MET A 81 18.74 4.14 9.02
C MET A 81 18.87 4.97 10.31
N ASP A 82 18.41 6.22 10.33
CA ASP A 82 18.40 7.02 11.55
C ASP A 82 17.32 6.56 12.56
N ARG A 83 16.25 5.90 12.10
CA ARG A 83 15.25 5.29 12.99
C ARG A 83 15.75 4.02 13.69
N LEU A 84 16.84 3.41 13.22
CA LEU A 84 17.52 2.31 13.93
C LEU A 84 18.22 2.75 15.22
N LYS A 85 18.44 4.05 15.41
CA LYS A 85 19.09 4.60 16.62
C LYS A 85 18.09 4.91 17.74
N SER A 86 16.80 5.01 17.41
CA SER A 86 15.70 5.16 18.38
C SER A 86 15.46 3.82 19.06
N ARG A 87 15.74 3.75 20.37
CA ARG A 87 15.53 2.57 21.23
C ARG A 87 14.06 2.29 21.55
N ASP A 88 13.13 3.06 20.98
CA ASP A 88 11.69 2.81 21.09
C ASP A 88 11.28 1.75 20.08
N SER A 89 11.05 0.56 20.62
CA SER A 89 10.69 -0.68 19.93
C SER A 89 9.24 -0.73 19.44
N ASP A 90 8.55 0.41 19.32
CA ASP A 90 7.13 0.47 18.94
C ASP A 90 6.88 0.95 17.50
N THR A 91 7.89 1.48 16.80
CA THR A 91 7.74 1.91 15.40
C THR A 91 8.39 0.90 14.45
N THR A 92 7.62 -0.06 13.95
CA THR A 92 8.08 -1.13 13.04
C THR A 92 8.20 -0.73 11.58
N SER A 93 7.90 0.51 11.21
CA SER A 93 7.95 0.97 9.83
C SER A 93 9.37 1.47 9.48
N PHE A 94 10.28 0.51 9.28
CA PHE A 94 11.72 0.71 9.02
C PHE A 94 12.04 1.11 7.57
N ALA A 95 11.07 0.95 6.68
CA ALA A 95 11.24 1.13 5.24
C ALA A 95 10.01 1.85 4.69
N THR A 96 10.21 3.04 4.14
CA THR A 96 9.17 3.75 3.39
C THR A 96 9.35 3.39 1.93
N THR A 97 8.30 2.87 1.31
CA THR A 97 8.32 2.61 -0.14
C THR A 97 7.70 3.81 -0.84
N VAL A 98 8.48 4.44 -1.70
CA VAL A 98 8.04 5.50 -2.60
C VAL A 98 7.70 4.88 -3.94
N VAL A 99 6.47 5.03 -4.41
CA VAL A 99 5.98 4.43 -5.64
C VAL A 99 5.58 5.51 -6.65
N GLY A 100 6.37 5.64 -7.71
CA GLY A 100 5.99 6.44 -8.87
C GLY A 100 4.99 5.68 -9.74
N LEU A 101 3.75 6.15 -9.77
CA LEU A 101 2.68 5.58 -10.60
C LEU A 101 1.98 6.70 -11.42
N ALA A 102 1.29 6.33 -12.49
CA ALA A 102 0.40 7.27 -13.17
C ALA A 102 -0.87 7.48 -12.32
N PRO A 103 -1.40 8.72 -12.22
CA PRO A 103 -2.56 9.02 -11.36
C PRO A 103 -3.81 8.21 -11.76
N GLU A 104 -3.95 7.89 -13.04
CA GLU A 104 -5.04 7.06 -13.58
C GLU A 104 -4.97 5.58 -13.17
N LYS A 105 -3.84 5.14 -12.59
CA LYS A 105 -3.56 3.75 -12.22
C LYS A 105 -3.50 3.53 -10.71
N LEU A 106 -3.77 4.56 -9.89
CA LEU A 106 -3.77 4.47 -8.43
C LEU A 106 -4.68 3.35 -7.88
N TYR A 107 -5.80 3.10 -8.56
CA TYR A 107 -6.72 2.01 -8.24
C TYR A 107 -6.05 0.62 -8.27
N MET A 108 -4.97 0.44 -9.05
CA MET A 108 -4.20 -0.82 -9.07
C MET A 108 -3.44 -1.09 -7.77
N MET A 109 -3.23 -0.05 -6.95
CA MET A 109 -2.64 -0.16 -5.61
C MET A 109 -3.71 -0.19 -4.50
N GLY A 110 -5.00 -0.27 -4.86
CA GLY A 110 -6.10 -0.17 -3.91
C GLY A 110 -6.34 1.25 -3.37
N ILE A 111 -5.77 2.27 -4.03
CA ILE A 111 -6.00 3.68 -3.69
C ILE A 111 -7.22 4.16 -4.48
N ASP A 112 -8.39 4.08 -3.84
CA ASP A 112 -9.67 4.50 -4.42
C ASP A 112 -10.03 5.94 -4.06
N ASP A 113 -9.59 6.42 -2.90
CA ASP A 113 -9.88 7.76 -2.39
C ASP A 113 -8.63 8.43 -1.82
N VAL A 114 -8.56 9.75 -1.98
CA VAL A 114 -7.44 10.57 -1.51
C VAL A 114 -8.02 11.84 -0.89
N ASP A 115 -7.71 12.09 0.37
CA ASP A 115 -8.02 13.35 1.03
C ASP A 115 -7.07 14.44 0.51
N GLY A 116 -7.60 15.37 -0.28
CA GLY A 116 -6.85 16.45 -0.91
C GLY A 116 -6.90 16.37 -2.44
N ARG A 117 -5.73 16.42 -3.08
CA ARG A 117 -5.58 16.42 -4.54
C ARG A 117 -4.56 15.38 -4.99
N ILE A 118 -4.92 14.61 -6.00
CA ILE A 118 -4.00 13.70 -6.70
C ILE A 118 -2.91 14.52 -7.42
N TYR A 119 -1.68 14.02 -7.41
CA TYR A 119 -0.55 14.65 -8.08
C TYR A 119 -0.72 14.71 -9.61
N GLU A 120 -0.15 15.73 -10.24
CA GLU A 120 -0.14 15.87 -11.71
C GLU A 120 1.14 15.27 -12.30
N ASN A 121 1.05 14.71 -13.51
CA ASN A 121 2.23 14.13 -14.15
C ASN A 121 3.29 15.20 -14.44
N GLY A 122 4.51 14.98 -13.93
CA GLY A 122 5.63 15.92 -14.06
C GLY A 122 5.65 17.06 -13.01
N SER A 123 4.67 17.11 -12.10
CA SER A 123 4.73 17.97 -10.91
C SER A 123 5.65 17.36 -9.83
N ARG A 124 6.03 18.17 -8.84
CA ARG A 124 6.71 17.67 -7.62
C ARG A 124 5.69 17.47 -6.51
N ASP A 125 4.54 16.93 -6.87
CA ASP A 125 3.44 16.66 -5.94
C ASP A 125 3.52 15.18 -5.55
N ALA A 126 3.23 14.88 -4.28
CA ALA A 126 3.18 13.52 -3.75
C ALA A 126 1.89 13.36 -2.93
N ILE A 127 1.36 12.14 -2.92
CA ILE A 127 0.35 11.73 -1.95
C ILE A 127 1.03 10.82 -0.93
N VAL A 128 0.58 10.82 0.31
CA VAL A 128 1.19 9.98 1.37
C VAL A 128 0.14 9.08 1.99
N GLY A 129 0.53 7.90 2.46
CA GLY A 129 -0.40 7.05 3.18
C GLY A 129 -0.70 7.59 4.58
N ALA A 130 -1.88 7.27 5.12
CA ALA A 130 -2.34 7.75 6.42
C ALA A 130 -1.37 7.38 7.56
N GLU A 131 -0.81 6.16 7.57
CA GLU A 131 0.18 5.74 8.58
C GLU A 131 1.48 6.55 8.44
N TYR A 132 1.93 6.81 7.22
CA TYR A 132 3.11 7.65 6.98
C TYR A 132 2.90 9.07 7.49
N ALA A 133 1.74 9.67 7.20
CA ALA A 133 1.35 11.00 7.65
C ALA A 133 1.34 11.09 9.18
N ASP A 134 0.74 10.11 9.86
CA ASP A 134 0.67 10.07 11.33
C ASP A 134 2.05 9.91 11.98
N VAL A 135 2.88 9.00 11.45
CA VAL A 135 4.21 8.69 12.02
C VAL A 135 5.22 9.82 11.80
N ASN A 136 5.08 10.57 10.70
CA ASN A 136 5.97 11.67 10.36
C ASN A 136 5.37 13.05 10.67
N ASN A 137 4.14 13.09 11.17
CA ASN A 137 3.39 14.29 11.51
C ASN A 137 3.33 15.27 10.32
N VAL A 138 3.03 14.72 9.14
CA VAL A 138 2.94 15.43 7.85
C VAL A 138 1.47 15.59 7.47
N SER A 139 1.10 16.76 6.95
CA SER A 139 -0.26 17.08 6.50
C SER A 139 -0.29 17.52 5.04
N VAL A 140 -1.50 17.58 4.46
CA VAL A 140 -1.70 18.15 3.12
C VAL A 140 -1.24 19.62 3.10
N GLY A 141 -0.33 19.94 2.19
CA GLY A 141 0.32 21.24 2.04
C GLY A 141 1.75 21.29 2.54
N ASP A 142 2.21 20.31 3.31
CA ASP A 142 3.59 20.23 3.79
C ASP A 142 4.55 19.75 2.69
N ASP A 143 5.85 20.03 2.86
CA ASP A 143 6.90 19.55 1.96
C ASP A 143 7.68 18.41 2.61
N ILE A 144 7.87 17.32 1.86
CA ILE A 144 8.71 16.19 2.23
C ILE A 144 9.96 16.14 1.35
N THR A 145 11.07 15.69 1.91
CA THR A 145 12.31 15.53 1.14
C THR A 145 12.55 14.05 0.85
N LEU A 146 12.53 13.69 -0.44
CA LEU A 146 12.81 12.33 -0.93
C LEU A 146 14.09 12.38 -1.77
N GLN A 147 15.10 11.58 -1.42
CA GLN A 147 16.43 11.57 -2.06
C GLN A 147 17.04 12.97 -2.30
N GLY A 148 16.87 13.90 -1.35
CA GLY A 148 17.39 15.27 -1.46
C GLY A 148 16.63 16.18 -2.43
N LYS A 149 15.43 15.78 -2.87
CA LYS A 149 14.49 16.61 -3.62
C LYS A 149 13.24 16.86 -2.77
N GLU A 150 12.78 18.10 -2.75
CA GLU A 150 11.52 18.47 -2.10
C GLU A 150 10.32 18.11 -2.99
N PHE A 151 9.31 17.53 -2.37
CA PHE A 151 8.00 17.20 -2.93
C PHE A 151 6.92 17.79 -2.03
N ASN A 152 5.89 18.38 -2.63
CA ASN A 152 4.75 18.91 -1.91
C ASN A 152 3.69 17.82 -1.70
N VAL A 153 3.25 17.63 -0.46
CA VAL A 153 2.21 16.67 -0.12
C VAL A 153 0.86 17.27 -0.48
N THR A 154 0.24 16.77 -1.54
CA THR A 154 -1.04 17.29 -2.02
C THR A 154 -2.24 16.46 -1.56
N GLY A 155 -2.02 15.27 -1.03
CA GLY A 155 -3.10 14.43 -0.50
C GLY A 155 -2.62 13.32 0.42
N ILE A 156 -3.56 12.76 1.17
CA ILE A 156 -3.37 11.60 2.05
C ILE A 156 -4.31 10.50 1.60
N PHE A 157 -3.82 9.27 1.45
CA PHE A 157 -4.64 8.11 1.06
C PHE A 157 -4.71 7.06 2.17
N GLU A 158 -5.78 6.27 2.17
CA GLU A 158 -5.97 5.14 3.07
C GLU A 158 -6.55 3.96 2.28
N THR A 159 -5.84 2.84 2.30
CA THR A 159 -6.22 1.59 1.62
C THR A 159 -6.70 0.52 2.60
N GLY A 160 -6.49 0.75 3.91
CA GLY A 160 -6.75 -0.24 4.96
C GLY A 160 -5.65 -1.31 5.06
N SER A 161 -4.61 -1.23 4.23
CA SER A 161 -3.42 -2.07 4.31
C SER A 161 -2.27 -1.26 4.94
N PRO A 162 -1.82 -1.60 6.17
CA PRO A 162 -0.70 -0.90 6.82
C PRO A 162 0.57 -0.87 5.97
N PHE A 163 0.75 -1.88 5.11
CA PHE A 163 1.90 -1.94 4.22
C PHE A 163 1.87 -0.89 3.11
N VAL A 164 0.68 -0.54 2.60
CA VAL A 164 0.51 0.48 1.56
C VAL A 164 0.36 1.86 2.20
N ASP A 165 -0.33 1.94 3.33
CA ASP A 165 -0.61 3.18 4.06
C ASP A 165 0.64 3.77 4.76
N SER A 166 1.74 3.02 4.83
CA SER A 166 3.06 3.50 5.26
C SER A 166 3.95 4.01 4.12
N GLY A 167 3.43 3.99 2.88
CA GLY A 167 4.12 4.42 1.66
C GLY A 167 3.82 5.85 1.22
N ILE A 168 4.45 6.23 0.09
CA ILE A 168 4.33 7.53 -0.60
C ILE A 168 4.14 7.28 -2.10
#